data_AF-A0A1H8AGU9-F1
#
_entry.id   AF-A0A1H8AGU9-F1
#
_cell.length_a   1.000
_cell.length_b   1.000
_cell.length_c   1.000
_cell.angle_alpha   90.00
_cell.angle_beta   90.00
_cell.angle_gamma   90.00
#
_symmetry.space_group_name_H-M   'P 1'
#
loop_
_entity.id
_entity.type
_entity.pdbx_description
1 polymer ?
#
loop_
_entity_poly.entity_id
_entity_poly.type
_entity_poly.pdbx_seq_one_letter_code
_entity_poly.pdbx_strand_id
1 'polypeptide(L)'
;MKSSMVMMLLVLLAFPLDGRTEKEQQISELERALMRVQQDAQAAHQQFLMIQELRRHEMLGSQLAEYPEVNIKSGPAPKYEEAQQQQQDRKDRIEKYTVDLDRLYARFRALEEERQLLMEQINQLQRQQSE
;
A
#
# COMPACT_ATOMS: atom_id res chain seq x y z
N MET A 1 -45.57 -35.39 -24.17
CA MET A 1 -45.61 -33.96 -24.54
C MET A 1 -45.85 -32.99 -23.37
N LYS A 2 -45.90 -33.43 -22.10
CA LYS A 2 -46.10 -32.53 -20.93
C LYS A 2 -44.80 -32.13 -20.21
N SER A 3 -43.76 -32.95 -20.32
CA SER A 3 -42.47 -32.72 -19.64
C SER A 3 -41.59 -31.67 -20.33
N SER A 4 -41.74 -31.48 -21.67
CA SER A 4 -40.98 -30.47 -22.43
C SER A 4 -41.43 -29.03 -22.16
N MET A 5 -42.66 -28.83 -21.68
CA MET A 5 -43.22 -27.51 -21.40
C MET A 5 -42.77 -26.98 -20.03
N VAL A 6 -42.50 -27.88 -19.06
CA VAL A 6 -42.00 -27.52 -17.72
C VAL A 6 -40.53 -27.11 -17.77
N MET A 7 -39.73 -27.76 -18.63
CA MET A 7 -38.32 -27.40 -18.85
C MET A 7 -38.15 -26.01 -19.46
N MET A 8 -39.07 -25.57 -20.33
CA MET A 8 -39.01 -24.25 -20.95
C MET A 8 -39.43 -23.12 -19.99
N LEU A 9 -40.25 -23.42 -18.98
CA LEU A 9 -40.67 -22.46 -17.94
C LEU A 9 -39.53 -22.18 -16.92
N LEU A 10 -38.63 -23.13 -16.70
CA LEU A 10 -37.51 -23.01 -15.76
C LEU A 10 -36.34 -22.17 -16.30
N VAL A 11 -36.23 -22.02 -17.62
CA VAL A 11 -35.18 -21.23 -18.28
C VAL A 11 -35.45 -19.72 -18.21
N LEU A 12 -36.70 -19.30 -18.02
CA LEU A 12 -37.07 -17.88 -17.97
C LEU A 12 -36.74 -17.20 -16.62
N LEU A 13 -36.35 -17.94 -15.59
CA LEU A 13 -35.92 -17.39 -14.29
C LEU A 13 -34.41 -17.09 -14.21
N ALA A 14 -33.65 -17.37 -15.28
CA ALA A 14 -32.20 -17.17 -15.31
C ALA A 14 -31.76 -15.85 -15.94
N PHE A 15 -32.68 -14.93 -16.23
CA PHE A 15 -32.31 -13.57 -16.59
C PHE A 15 -32.01 -12.81 -15.30
N PRO A 16 -30.77 -12.35 -15.06
CA PRO A 16 -30.56 -11.28 -14.09
C PRO A 16 -31.29 -10.07 -14.65
N LEU A 17 -32.51 -9.83 -14.17
CA LEU A 17 -33.11 -8.51 -14.22
C LEU A 17 -32.19 -7.64 -13.36
N ASP A 18 -31.20 -7.03 -13.99
CA ASP A 18 -30.35 -6.03 -13.36
C ASP A 18 -31.22 -4.78 -13.18
N GLY A 19 -32.12 -4.85 -12.18
CA GLY A 19 -33.05 -3.81 -11.79
C GLY A 19 -32.37 -2.73 -10.96
N ARG A 20 -31.04 -2.66 -10.99
CA ARG A 20 -30.28 -1.61 -10.31
C ARG A 20 -30.52 -0.30 -11.01
N THR A 21 -30.83 0.71 -10.22
CA THR A 21 -30.87 2.07 -10.73
C THR A 21 -29.47 2.51 -11.16
N GLU A 22 -29.37 3.44 -12.09
CA GLU A 22 -28.09 4.02 -12.51
C GLU A 22 -27.27 4.54 -11.30
N LYS A 23 -27.95 5.09 -10.29
CA LYS A 23 -27.35 5.53 -9.02
C LYS A 23 -26.74 4.37 -8.22
N GLU A 24 -27.40 3.21 -8.16
CA GLU A 24 -26.87 2.02 -7.48
C GLU A 24 -25.63 1.44 -8.18
N GLN A 25 -25.58 1.51 -9.51
CA GLN A 25 -24.40 1.13 -10.26
C GLN A 25 -23.23 2.08 -9.96
N GLN A 26 -23.47 3.39 -9.99
CA GLN A 26 -22.46 4.40 -9.66
C GLN A 26 -21.94 4.25 -8.21
N ILE A 27 -22.83 4.04 -7.24
CA ILE A 27 -22.42 3.79 -5.84
C ILE A 27 -21.54 2.53 -5.77
N SER A 28 -21.93 1.44 -6.44
CA SER A 28 -21.14 0.21 -6.43
C SER A 28 -19.75 0.38 -7.06
N GLU A 29 -19.62 1.21 -8.10
CA GLU A 29 -18.33 1.53 -8.70
C GLU A 29 -17.44 2.36 -7.76
N LEU A 30 -18.01 3.38 -7.11
CA LEU A 30 -17.31 4.19 -6.11
C LEU A 30 -16.87 3.38 -4.90
N GLU A 31 -17.69 2.44 -4.43
CA GLU A 31 -17.32 1.51 -3.34
C GLU A 31 -16.14 0.62 -3.73
N ARG A 32 -16.10 0.12 -4.98
CA ARG A 32 -14.95 -0.64 -5.48
C ARG A 32 -13.69 0.22 -5.56
N ALA A 33 -13.83 1.47 -6.00
CA ALA A 33 -12.70 2.42 -6.02
C ALA A 33 -12.21 2.69 -4.59
N LEU A 34 -13.13 2.93 -3.65
CA LEU A 34 -12.84 3.14 -2.23
C LEU A 34 -12.06 1.98 -1.63
N MET A 35 -12.47 0.74 -1.91
CA MET A 35 -11.77 -0.46 -1.45
C MET A 35 -10.34 -0.55 -1.99
N ARG A 36 -10.11 -0.19 -3.26
CA ARG A 36 -8.76 -0.16 -3.83
C ARG A 36 -7.89 0.92 -3.17
N VAL A 37 -8.42 2.13 -3.00
CA VAL A 37 -7.72 3.23 -2.33
C VAL A 37 -7.34 2.86 -0.89
N GLN A 38 -8.23 2.18 -0.16
CA GLN A 38 -7.93 1.69 1.19
C GLN A 38 -6.81 0.64 1.19
N GLN A 39 -6.83 -0.30 0.25
CA GLN A 39 -5.77 -1.30 0.11
C GLN A 39 -4.43 -0.65 -0.23
N ASP A 40 -4.42 0.30 -1.16
CA ASP A 40 -3.22 1.06 -1.55
C ASP A 40 -2.68 1.89 -0.37
N ALA A 41 -3.56 2.50 0.43
CA ALA A 41 -3.17 3.29 1.60
C ALA A 41 -2.53 2.40 2.66
N GLN A 42 -3.12 1.23 2.91
CA GLN A 42 -2.54 0.24 3.82
C GLN A 42 -1.19 -0.24 3.31
N ALA A 43 -1.06 -0.55 2.02
CA ALA A 43 0.20 -0.99 1.42
C ALA A 43 1.30 0.08 1.53
N ALA A 44 0.98 1.35 1.22
CA ALA A 44 1.91 2.47 1.39
C ALA A 44 2.35 2.64 2.84
N HIS A 45 1.42 2.51 3.80
CA HIS A 45 1.74 2.58 5.22
C HIS A 45 2.67 1.43 5.67
N GLN A 46 2.39 0.19 5.25
CA GLN A 46 3.25 -0.96 5.58
C GLN A 46 4.65 -0.80 4.99
N GLN A 47 4.77 -0.33 3.74
CA GLN A 47 6.05 -0.04 3.12
C GLN A 47 6.81 1.05 3.88
N PHE A 48 6.12 2.10 4.34
CA PHE A 48 6.72 3.16 5.12
C PHE A 48 7.36 2.61 6.41
N LEU A 49 6.64 1.78 7.16
CA LEU A 49 7.15 1.16 8.39
C LEU A 49 8.38 0.28 8.11
N MET A 50 8.35 -0.51 7.03
CA MET A 50 9.50 -1.33 6.63
C MET A 50 10.74 -0.47 6.32
N ILE A 51 10.61 0.57 5.50
CA ILE A 51 11.74 1.44 5.14
C ILE A 51 12.24 2.22 6.36
N GLN A 52 11.34 2.63 7.26
CA GLN A 52 11.69 3.30 8.50
C GLN A 52 12.59 2.40 9.36
N GLU A 53 12.26 1.12 9.47
CA GLU A 53 13.07 0.14 10.19
C GLU A 53 14.42 -0.09 9.52
N LEU A 54 14.49 -0.21 8.19
CA LEU A 54 15.77 -0.31 7.47
C LEU A 54 16.65 0.91 7.73
N ARG A 55 16.09 2.12 7.67
CA ARG A 55 16.81 3.36 7.99
C ARG A 55 17.29 3.37 9.44
N ARG A 56 16.45 2.94 10.38
CA ARG A 56 16.81 2.81 11.81
C ARG A 56 17.98 1.84 11.98
N HIS A 57 17.96 0.71 11.31
CA HIS A 57 19.04 -0.29 11.33
C HIS A 57 20.35 0.29 10.80
N GLU A 58 20.31 0.98 9.66
CA GLU A 58 21.49 1.67 9.15
C GLU A 58 22.00 2.66 10.19
N MET A 59 21.15 3.55 10.72
CA MET A 59 21.51 4.57 11.73
C MET A 59 22.14 3.97 13.01
N LEU A 60 21.63 2.85 13.51
CA LEU A 60 22.15 2.18 14.70
C LEU A 60 23.39 1.33 14.44
N GLY A 61 23.58 0.81 13.23
CA GLY A 61 24.76 0.05 12.82
C GLY A 61 26.09 0.81 12.95
N SER A 62 26.06 2.12 13.21
CA SER A 62 27.25 2.92 13.55
C SER A 62 27.63 2.88 15.02
N GLN A 63 26.75 2.47 15.94
CA GLN A 63 27.06 2.39 17.38
C GLN A 63 27.69 1.04 17.74
N LEU A 64 27.40 -0.04 16.99
CA LEU A 64 28.01 -1.36 17.20
C LEU A 64 29.36 -1.52 16.47
N ALA A 65 29.78 -0.52 15.69
CA ALA A 65 31.09 -0.43 15.07
C ALA A 65 32.02 0.55 15.83
N GLU A 66 31.76 0.79 17.11
CA GLU A 66 32.83 1.15 18.04
C GLU A 66 33.77 -0.07 18.09
N TYR A 67 34.87 0.07 17.35
CA TYR A 67 35.97 -0.87 17.18
C TYR A 67 36.02 -1.97 18.25
N PRO A 68 36.04 -3.27 17.87
CA PRO A 68 36.48 -4.26 18.84
C PRO A 68 37.90 -3.85 19.27
N GLU A 69 38.10 -3.71 20.59
CA GLU A 69 39.44 -3.71 21.17
C GLU A 69 40.26 -4.76 20.44
N VAL A 70 41.32 -4.29 19.78
CA VAL A 70 42.11 -5.06 18.82
C VAL A 70 42.67 -6.28 19.54
N ASN A 71 41.95 -7.40 19.49
CA ASN A 71 42.54 -8.69 19.80
C ASN A 71 43.31 -9.09 18.55
N ILE A 72 44.59 -8.74 18.53
CA ILE A 72 45.56 -9.03 17.48
C ILE A 72 45.73 -10.55 17.40
N LYS A 73 44.77 -11.25 16.80
CA LYS A 73 44.89 -12.66 16.39
C LYS A 73 43.84 -12.96 15.32
N SER A 74 44.36 -12.97 14.09
CA SER A 74 43.79 -13.63 12.89
C SER A 74 42.77 -12.85 12.06
N GLY A 75 43.29 -11.87 11.32
CA GLY A 75 42.68 -11.29 10.10
C GLY A 75 43.44 -10.02 9.72
N PRO A 76 43.76 -9.76 8.43
CA PRO A 76 44.26 -8.44 8.05
C PRO A 76 43.17 -7.42 8.40
N ALA A 77 43.52 -6.36 9.13
CA ALA A 77 42.60 -5.26 9.38
C ALA A 77 42.06 -4.74 8.02
N PRO A 78 40.76 -4.41 7.91
CA PRO A 78 40.21 -3.86 6.68
C PRO A 78 41.03 -2.65 6.26
N LYS A 79 41.28 -2.51 4.96
CA LYS A 79 42.06 -1.38 4.46
C LYS A 79 41.27 -0.10 4.75
N TYR A 80 41.96 0.97 5.13
CA TYR A 80 41.34 2.27 5.44
C TYR A 80 40.34 2.73 4.37
N GLU A 81 40.67 2.51 3.09
CA GLU A 81 39.80 2.80 1.94
C GLU A 81 38.49 2.00 1.96
N GLU A 82 38.51 0.72 2.37
CA GLU A 82 37.32 -0.14 2.45
C GLU A 82 36.38 0.36 3.56
N ALA A 83 36.92 0.78 4.70
CA ALA A 83 36.14 1.35 5.79
C ALA A 83 35.50 2.70 5.41
N GLN A 84 36.23 3.55 4.67
CA GLN A 84 35.67 4.80 4.14
C GLN A 84 34.57 4.55 3.12
N GLN A 85 34.76 3.60 2.20
CA GLN A 85 33.74 3.23 1.22
C GLN A 85 32.47 2.73 1.92
N GLN A 86 32.60 1.83 2.90
CA GLN A 86 31.47 1.30 3.67
C GLN A 86 30.71 2.42 4.40
N GLN A 87 31.43 3.42 4.93
CA GLN A 87 30.80 4.57 5.58
C GLN A 87 30.02 5.42 4.57
N GLN A 88 30.56 5.62 3.36
CA GLN A 88 29.88 6.37 2.31
C GLN A 88 28.64 5.62 1.82
N ASP A 89 28.75 4.33 1.50
CA ASP A 89 27.64 3.49 1.06
C ASP A 89 26.48 3.50 2.08
N ARG A 90 26.82 3.54 3.38
CA ARG A 90 25.83 3.66 4.45
C ARG A 90 25.11 5.00 4.43
N LYS A 91 25.82 6.11 4.24
CA LYS A 91 25.20 7.44 4.11
C LYS A 91 24.25 7.48 2.91
N ASP A 92 24.70 6.93 1.78
CA ASP A 92 23.90 6.87 0.56
C ASP A 92 22.61 6.05 0.76
N ARG A 93 22.68 4.90 1.47
CA ARG A 93 21.49 4.12 1.83
C ARG A 93 20.53 4.89 2.74
N ILE A 94 21.05 5.60 3.74
CA ILE A 94 20.21 6.41 4.65
C ILE A 94 19.50 7.52 3.88
N GLU A 95 20.20 8.21 2.98
CA GLU A 95 19.61 9.27 2.15
C GLU A 95 18.52 8.70 1.23
N LYS A 96 18.80 7.58 0.57
CA LYS A 96 17.82 6.87 -0.26
C LYS A 96 16.56 6.52 0.55
N TYR A 97 16.70 5.92 1.72
CA TYR A 97 15.56 5.58 2.56
C TYR A 97 14.79 6.81 3.04
N THR A 98 15.45 7.94 3.28
CA THR A 98 14.77 9.20 3.60
C THR A 98 13.88 9.66 2.43
N VAL A 99 14.40 9.67 1.20
CA VAL A 99 13.62 10.04 0.01
C VAL A 99 12.44 9.08 -0.20
N ASP A 100 12.65 7.78 0.00
CA ASP A 100 11.59 6.77 -0.12
C ASP A 100 10.49 6.99 0.93
N LEU A 101 10.85 7.33 2.18
CA LEU A 101 9.88 7.64 3.24
C LEU A 101 9.05 8.88 2.91
N ASP A 102 9.66 9.96 2.42
CA ASP A 102 8.96 11.18 2.04
C ASP A 102 7.95 10.92 0.91
N ARG A 103 8.36 10.12 -0.08
CA ARG A 103 7.49 9.71 -1.19
C ARG A 103 6.31 8.86 -0.70
N LEU A 104 6.56 7.89 0.17
CA LEU A 104 5.51 7.03 0.73
C LEU A 104 4.53 7.82 1.59
N TYR A 105 5.02 8.78 2.37
CA TYR A 105 4.17 9.68 3.15
C TYR A 105 3.28 10.53 2.24
N ALA A 106 3.85 11.16 1.20
CA ALA A 106 3.07 11.95 0.25
C ALA A 106 2.01 11.10 -0.47
N ARG A 107 2.37 9.87 -0.89
CA ARG A 107 1.42 8.93 -1.51
C ARG A 107 0.30 8.55 -0.55
N PHE A 108 0.62 8.22 0.69
CA PHE A 108 -0.38 7.89 1.71
C PHE A 108 -1.36 9.05 1.95
N ARG A 109 -0.83 10.28 2.07
CA ARG A 109 -1.65 11.49 2.23
C ARG A 109 -2.61 11.70 1.06
N ALA A 110 -2.13 11.56 -0.17
CA ALA A 110 -2.97 11.68 -1.36
C ALA A 110 -4.08 10.61 -1.41
N LEU A 111 -3.77 9.36 -1.03
CA LEU A 111 -4.75 8.28 -0.95
C LEU A 111 -5.81 8.54 0.12
N GLU A 112 -5.45 9.09 1.27
CA GLU A 112 -6.44 9.48 2.30
C GLU A 112 -7.35 10.62 1.84
N GLU A 113 -6.82 11.58 1.08
CA GLU A 113 -7.63 12.66 0.49
C GLU A 113 -8.62 12.10 -0.55
N GLU A 114 -8.16 11.20 -1.43
CA GLU A 114 -9.02 10.49 -2.40
C GLU A 114 -10.09 9.66 -1.68
N ARG A 115 -9.73 8.96 -0.61
CA ARG A 115 -10.66 8.16 0.21
C ARG A 115 -11.80 9.02 0.75
N GLN A 116 -11.50 10.21 1.26
CA GLN A 116 -12.51 11.12 1.80
C GLN A 116 -13.45 11.63 0.70
N LEU A 117 -12.90 11.99 -0.45
CA LEU A 117 -13.69 12.45 -1.60
C LEU A 117 -14.62 11.35 -2.12
N LEU A 118 -14.16 10.10 -2.21
CA LEU A 118 -15.00 8.97 -2.60
C LEU A 118 -16.13 8.72 -1.59
N MET A 119 -15.84 8.80 -0.28
CA MET A 119 -16.87 8.69 0.75
C MET A 119 -17.91 9.81 0.65
N GLU A 120 -17.49 11.04 0.39
CA GLU A 120 -18.40 12.16 0.20
C GLU A 120 -19.32 11.96 -1.00
N GLN A 121 -18.78 11.51 -2.14
CA GLN A 121 -19.58 11.22 -3.34
C GLN A 121 -20.60 10.10 -3.11
N ILE A 122 -20.19 9.01 -2.44
CA ILE A 122 -21.10 7.92 -2.07
C ILE A 122 -22.24 8.46 -1.20
N ASN A 123 -21.92 9.25 -0.17
CA ASN A 123 -22.92 9.82 0.73
C ASN A 123 -23.90 10.75 0.01
N GLN A 124 -23.41 11.56 -0.95
CA GLN A 124 -24.25 12.45 -1.76
C GLN A 124 -25.22 11.65 -2.63
N LEU A 125 -24.74 10.62 -3.34
CA LEU A 125 -25.58 9.76 -4.18
C LEU A 125 -26.63 8.99 -3.36
N GLN A 126 -26.25 8.49 -2.18
CA GLN A 126 -27.18 7.81 -1.28
C GLN A 126 -28.31 8.73 -0.81
N ARG A 127 -28.01 9.99 -0.47
CA ARG A 127 -29.04 10.99 -0.11
C ARG A 127 -29.98 11.28 -1.28
N GLN A 128 -29.43 11.48 -2.47
CA GLN A 128 -30.21 11.71 -3.69
C GLN A 128 -31.05 10.49 -4.12
N GLN A 129 -30.75 9.29 -3.65
CA GLN A 129 -31.57 8.09 -3.88
C GLN A 129 -32.72 7.98 -2.88
N SER A 130 -32.57 8.52 -1.67
CA SER A 130 -33.60 8.52 -0.63
C SER A 130 -34.64 9.64 -0.74
N GLU A 131 -34.38 10.63 -1.59
CA GLU A 131 -35.29 11.73 -1.96
C GLU A 131 -36.12 11.38 -3.21
#